data_AF-A0A3N0CX69-F1
#
_entry.id   AF-A0A3N0CX69-F1
#
_cell.length_a   1.000
_cell.length_b   1.000
_cell.length_c   1.000
_cell.angle_alpha   90.00
_cell.angle_beta   90.00
_cell.angle_gamma   90.00
#
_symmetry.space_group_name_H-M   'P 1'
#
loop_
_entity.id
_entity.type
_entity.pdbx_description
1 polymer ?
#
loop_
_entity_poly.entity_id
_entity_poly.type
_entity_poly.pdbx_seq_one_letter_code
_entity_poly.pdbx_strand_id
1 'polypeptide(L)'
;MKKDNIDKLFEQLQGEFDMETPAAGHQNRFLEKLARQNKAPERKTSSGKLWRNLSIAASVMLLLGIGWVFYNKPQPSPGPVVETEEQVVYPELEKTRYYFSSLIETELKKIKDEADTEDTKIIVNDAIVQLEQIESDYEKLEAELQKNGYSKQLLNAMITNFQTRITLLQNVMEQIEDTKQLKKDNHEESRI
;
A
#
# COMPACT_ATOMS: atom_id res chain seq x y z
N MET A 1 57.16 -0.09 4.88
CA MET A 1 56.51 1.24 4.79
C MET A 1 55.36 1.13 3.80
N LYS A 2 54.13 1.46 4.20
CA LYS A 2 52.97 1.50 3.28
C LYS A 2 53.08 2.83 2.52
N LYS A 3 53.19 2.81 1.19
CA LYS A 3 53.03 4.02 0.37
C LYS A 3 51.60 4.53 0.55
N ASP A 4 51.42 5.81 0.88
CA ASP A 4 50.12 6.38 1.18
C ASP A 4 49.25 6.48 -0.08
N ASN A 5 47.93 6.41 0.06
CA ASN A 5 46.99 6.41 -1.09
C ASN A 5 47.13 7.67 -1.98
N ILE A 6 47.65 8.77 -1.41
CA ILE A 6 47.95 10.00 -2.12
C ILE A 6 49.12 9.81 -3.11
N ASP A 7 50.16 9.09 -2.72
CA ASP A 7 51.33 8.83 -3.58
C ASP A 7 50.92 8.03 -4.83
N LYS A 8 50.01 7.06 -4.66
CA LYS A 8 49.44 6.29 -5.77
C LYS A 8 48.60 7.14 -6.71
N LEU A 9 47.80 8.06 -6.16
CA LEU A 9 46.98 8.98 -6.95
C LEU A 9 47.85 9.90 -7.81
N PHE A 10 48.94 10.43 -7.26
CA PHE A 10 49.88 11.26 -8.02
C PHE A 10 50.70 10.46 -9.03
N GLU A 11 51.12 9.22 -8.73
CA GLU A 11 51.74 8.31 -9.71
C GLU A 11 50.78 8.02 -10.88
N GLN A 12 49.47 7.88 -10.62
CA GLN A 12 48.46 7.63 -11.66
C GLN A 12 48.14 8.86 -12.52
N LEU A 13 48.13 10.06 -11.92
CA LEU A 13 47.84 11.32 -12.62
C LEU A 13 49.09 11.93 -13.26
N GLN A 14 50.27 11.31 -13.09
CA GLN A 14 51.53 11.80 -13.62
C GLN A 14 51.49 11.83 -15.15
N GLY A 15 51.41 13.03 -15.72
CA GLY A 15 51.32 13.26 -17.17
C GLY A 15 49.91 13.58 -17.69
N GLU A 16 48.87 13.49 -16.85
CA GLU A 16 47.50 13.92 -17.18
C GLU A 16 47.20 15.37 -16.76
N PHE A 17 48.14 16.02 -16.07
CA PHE A 17 47.98 17.42 -15.70
C PHE A 17 48.07 18.30 -16.94
N ASP A 18 46.98 19.00 -17.22
CA ASP A 18 46.93 20.03 -18.25
C ASP A 18 47.86 21.19 -17.84
N MET A 19 48.96 21.34 -18.57
CA MET A 19 49.95 22.40 -18.39
C MET A 19 49.67 23.61 -19.30
N GLU A 20 48.56 23.58 -20.06
CA GLU A 20 48.18 24.67 -20.95
C GLU A 20 47.76 25.91 -20.16
N THR A 21 48.21 27.07 -20.63
CA THR A 21 47.78 28.33 -20.03
C THR A 21 46.34 28.65 -20.44
N PRO A 22 45.45 29.04 -19.51
CA PRO A 22 44.10 29.43 -19.85
C PRO A 22 44.06 30.54 -20.90
N ALA A 23 43.08 30.49 -21.79
CA ALA A 23 42.87 31.53 -22.80
C ALA A 23 42.78 32.93 -22.16
N ALA A 24 43.33 33.94 -22.85
CA ALA A 24 43.35 35.32 -22.37
C ALA A 24 41.95 35.78 -21.86
N GLY A 25 41.96 36.51 -20.74
CA GLY A 25 40.74 36.99 -20.09
C GLY A 25 39.97 35.96 -19.26
N HIS A 26 40.49 34.73 -19.06
CA HIS A 26 39.89 33.73 -18.19
C HIS A 26 39.60 34.26 -16.78
N GLN A 27 40.56 34.96 -16.16
CA GLN A 27 40.39 35.55 -14.83
C GLN A 27 39.23 36.55 -14.77
N ASN A 28 39.07 37.39 -15.79
CA ASN A 28 37.97 38.37 -15.85
C ASN A 28 36.61 37.66 -15.98
N ARG A 29 36.50 36.66 -16.86
CA ARG A 29 35.29 35.84 -16.99
C ARG A 29 34.95 35.08 -15.70
N PHE A 30 35.97 34.57 -15.00
CA PHE A 30 35.80 33.90 -13.72
C PHE A 30 35.26 34.85 -12.64
N LEU A 31 35.88 36.03 -12.49
CA LEU A 31 35.43 37.04 -11.54
C LEU A 31 34.02 37.55 -11.85
N GLU A 32 33.68 37.73 -13.13
CA GLU A 32 32.34 38.11 -13.55
C GLU A 32 31.30 37.03 -13.19
N LYS A 33 31.62 35.76 -13.42
CA LYS A 33 30.75 34.64 -13.05
C LYS A 33 30.58 34.53 -11.52
N LEU A 34 31.65 34.73 -10.76
CA LEU A 34 31.62 34.74 -9.29
C LEU A 34 30.76 35.89 -8.75
N ALA A 35 30.91 37.09 -9.32
CA ALA A 35 30.10 38.24 -8.96
C ALA A 35 28.60 38.04 -9.28
N ARG A 36 28.28 37.34 -10.38
CA ARG A 36 26.90 36.97 -10.73
C ARG A 36 26.32 35.92 -9.79
N GLN A 37 27.10 34.98 -9.28
CA GLN A 37 26.64 33.98 -8.29
C GLN A 37 26.37 34.58 -6.91
N ASN A 38 27.13 35.60 -6.50
CA ASN A 38 26.94 36.28 -5.21
C ASN A 38 25.79 37.29 -5.19
N LYS A 39 25.17 37.58 -6.34
CA LYS A 39 23.89 38.30 -6.38
C LYS A 39 22.76 37.28 -6.23
N ALA A 40 22.32 37.07 -4.99
CA ALA A 40 21.06 36.39 -4.73
C ALA A 40 19.96 37.03 -5.60
N PRO A 41 19.04 36.25 -6.21
CA PRO A 41 17.94 36.85 -6.94
C PRO A 41 17.18 37.75 -5.98
N GLU A 42 16.95 39.01 -6.37
CA GLU A 42 16.01 39.88 -5.67
C GLU A 42 14.67 39.16 -5.62
N ARG A 43 14.38 38.54 -4.46
CA ARG A 43 13.07 37.95 -4.21
C ARG A 43 12.10 39.13 -4.21
N LYS A 44 11.29 39.25 -5.26
CA LYS A 44 10.12 40.14 -5.27
C LYS A 44 9.28 39.81 -4.03
N THR A 45 9.39 40.62 -3.00
CA THR A 45 8.63 40.48 -1.76
C THR A 45 7.23 41.06 -1.97
N SER A 46 6.24 40.25 -2.36
CA SER A 46 4.82 40.62 -2.20
C SER A 46 3.85 39.45 -2.43
N SER A 47 4.04 38.31 -1.75
CA SER A 47 2.96 37.28 -1.71
C SER A 47 3.01 36.33 -0.50
N GLY A 48 4.17 36.17 0.16
CA GLY A 48 4.32 35.25 1.30
C GLY A 48 3.48 35.60 2.54
N LYS A 49 3.19 36.88 2.81
CA LYS A 49 2.34 37.28 3.93
C LYS A 49 0.87 36.86 3.73
N LEU A 50 0.36 36.93 2.50
CA LEU A 50 -1.01 36.52 2.19
C LEU A 50 -1.18 35.00 2.33
N TRP A 51 -0.21 34.22 1.83
CA TRP A 51 -0.22 32.76 1.97
C TRP A 51 -0.11 32.30 3.43
N ARG A 52 0.74 32.96 4.23
CA ARG A 52 0.83 32.68 5.67
C ARG A 52 -0.45 33.01 6.43
N ASN A 53 -1.11 34.12 6.08
CA ASN A 53 -2.37 34.48 6.73
C ASN A 53 -3.52 33.55 6.27
N LEU A 54 -3.49 33.09 5.02
CA LEU A 54 -4.47 32.13 4.49
C LEU A 54 -4.33 30.75 5.13
N SER A 55 -3.11 30.26 5.37
CA SER A 55 -2.90 28.98 6.05
C SER A 55 -3.35 29.01 7.51
N ILE A 56 -3.13 30.13 8.21
CA ILE A 56 -3.63 30.34 9.58
C ILE A 56 -5.16 30.33 9.59
N ALA A 57 -5.80 31.11 8.70
CA ALA A 57 -7.26 31.15 8.61
C ALA A 57 -7.88 29.77 8.29
N ALA A 58 -7.28 29.01 7.37
CA ALA A 58 -7.71 27.66 7.04
C ALA A 58 -7.61 26.70 8.24
N SER A 59 -6.54 26.78 9.04
CA SER A 59 -6.39 25.95 10.24
C SER A 59 -7.45 26.23 11.30
N VAL A 60 -7.80 27.52 11.49
CA VAL A 60 -8.86 27.93 12.43
C VAL A 60 -10.23 27.48 11.93
N MET A 61 -10.53 27.64 10.64
CA MET A 61 -11.78 27.12 10.05
C MET A 61 -11.89 25.60 10.17
N LEU A 62 -10.79 24.87 10.00
CA LEU A 62 -10.78 23.41 10.12
C LEU A 62 -11.04 22.97 11.58
N LEU A 63 -10.42 23.62 12.56
CA LEU A 63 -10.68 23.37 13.98
C LEU A 63 -12.12 23.72 14.38
N LEU A 64 -12.65 24.85 13.89
CA LEU A 64 -14.04 25.24 14.13
C LEU A 64 -15.02 24.30 13.42
N GLY A 65 -14.70 23.81 12.22
CA GLY A 65 -15.51 22.83 11.49
C GLY A 65 -15.57 21.49 12.21
N ILE A 66 -14.42 20.98 12.67
CA ILE A 66 -14.36 19.78 13.50
C ILE A 66 -15.13 20.00 14.81
N GLY A 67 -14.88 21.12 15.50
CA GLY A 67 -15.60 21.49 16.73
C GLY A 67 -17.11 21.60 16.53
N TRP A 68 -17.56 22.17 15.41
CA TRP A 68 -18.98 22.27 15.04
C TRP A 68 -19.61 20.90 14.79
N VAL A 69 -18.90 20.00 14.11
CA VAL A 69 -19.35 18.61 13.90
C VAL A 69 -19.50 17.90 15.24
N PHE A 70 -18.56 18.06 16.18
CA PHE A 70 -18.67 17.48 17.52
C PHE A 70 -19.74 18.15 18.38
N TYR A 71 -19.93 19.46 18.28
CA TYR A 71 -20.92 20.23 19.03
C TYR A 71 -22.36 19.96 18.55
N ASN A 72 -22.55 19.79 17.24
CA ASN A 72 -23.84 19.45 16.63
C ASN A 72 -24.05 17.94 16.49
N LYS A 73 -23.21 17.09 17.09
CA LYS A 73 -23.62 15.70 17.29
C LYS A 73 -24.89 15.75 18.13
N PRO A 74 -26.03 15.21 17.65
CA PRO A 74 -27.21 15.11 18.47
C PRO A 74 -26.80 14.38 19.75
N GLN A 75 -26.92 15.04 20.89
CA GLN A 75 -26.89 14.32 22.16
C GLN A 75 -27.98 13.24 22.07
N PRO A 76 -27.73 12.01 22.53
CA PRO A 76 -28.80 11.04 22.65
C PRO A 76 -29.86 11.67 23.55
N SER A 77 -30.97 12.07 22.94
CA SER A 77 -32.14 12.54 23.66
C SER A 77 -32.52 11.44 24.66
N PRO A 78 -32.86 11.76 25.91
CA PRO A 78 -33.53 10.82 26.79
C PRO A 78 -34.97 10.63 26.29
N GLY A 79 -35.11 10.02 25.10
CA GLY A 79 -36.28 9.26 24.72
C GLY A 79 -36.34 7.97 25.56
N PRO A 80 -37.44 7.23 25.51
CA PRO A 80 -37.64 6.08 26.39
C PRO A 80 -36.44 5.15 26.28
N VAL A 81 -35.93 4.76 27.45
CA VAL A 81 -34.78 3.89 27.66
C VAL A 81 -34.81 2.76 26.63
N VAL A 82 -34.03 2.92 25.55
CA VAL A 82 -33.60 1.77 24.76
C VAL A 82 -32.60 1.14 25.70
N GLU A 83 -33.02 0.05 26.34
CA GLU A 83 -32.14 -0.92 26.96
C GLU A 83 -30.90 -0.99 26.09
N THR A 84 -29.74 -0.69 26.65
CA THR A 84 -28.47 -1.03 26.04
C THR A 84 -28.60 -2.49 25.63
N GLU A 85 -28.84 -2.73 24.34
CA GLU A 85 -28.81 -4.06 23.76
C GLU A 85 -27.44 -4.58 24.16
N GLU A 86 -27.41 -5.51 25.11
CA GLU A 86 -26.22 -6.30 25.38
C GLU A 86 -25.85 -6.90 24.04
N GLN A 87 -24.85 -6.31 23.37
CA GLN A 87 -24.35 -6.84 22.12
C GLN A 87 -23.97 -8.28 22.41
N VAL A 88 -24.74 -9.20 21.83
CA VAL A 88 -24.52 -10.63 22.05
C VAL A 88 -23.21 -10.96 21.36
N VAL A 89 -22.13 -10.96 22.15
CA VAL A 89 -20.80 -11.31 21.67
C VAL A 89 -20.72 -12.83 21.60
N TYR A 90 -20.19 -13.34 20.48
CA TYR A 90 -19.96 -14.76 20.26
C TYR A 90 -18.45 -15.02 20.15
N PRO A 91 -17.73 -15.21 21.28
CA PRO A 91 -16.27 -15.28 21.29
C PRO A 91 -15.69 -16.40 20.41
N GLU A 92 -16.38 -17.53 20.32
CA GLU A 92 -15.96 -18.64 19.47
C GLU A 92 -16.11 -18.32 17.97
N LEU A 93 -17.09 -17.51 17.59
CA LEU A 93 -17.24 -17.05 16.20
C LEU A 93 -16.16 -16.05 15.82
N GLU A 94 -15.80 -15.13 16.72
CA GLU A 94 -14.68 -14.20 16.48
C GLU A 94 -13.36 -14.94 16.31
N LYS A 95 -13.06 -15.93 17.16
CA LYS A 95 -11.87 -16.79 17.00
C LYS A 95 -11.88 -17.53 15.68
N THR A 96 -13.03 -18.08 15.29
CA THR A 96 -13.20 -18.83 14.04
C THR A 96 -12.94 -17.93 12.83
N ARG A 97 -13.55 -16.74 12.83
CA ARG A 97 -13.33 -15.71 11.80
C ARG A 97 -11.86 -15.34 11.70
N TYR A 98 -11.23 -15.00 12.82
CA TYR A 98 -9.82 -14.64 12.86
C TYR A 98 -8.93 -15.76 12.28
N TYR A 99 -9.15 -16.99 12.71
CA TYR A 99 -8.38 -18.15 12.26
C TYR A 99 -8.51 -18.37 10.75
N PHE A 100 -9.74 -18.42 10.21
CA PHE A 100 -9.96 -18.69 8.81
C PHE A 100 -9.57 -17.53 7.90
N SER A 101 -9.80 -16.28 8.30
CA SER A 101 -9.31 -15.12 7.53
C SER A 101 -7.79 -15.14 7.41
N SER A 102 -7.08 -15.45 8.50
CA SER A 102 -5.61 -15.57 8.50
C SER A 102 -5.11 -16.72 7.60
N LEU A 103 -5.82 -17.85 7.62
CA LEU A 103 -5.52 -18.99 6.75
C LEU A 103 -5.73 -18.64 5.27
N ILE A 104 -6.88 -18.03 4.93
CA ILE A 104 -7.21 -17.59 3.57
C ILE A 104 -6.17 -16.61 3.05
N GLU A 105 -5.75 -15.63 3.86
CA GLU A 105 -4.70 -14.67 3.48
C GLU A 105 -3.37 -15.39 3.22
N THR A 106 -3.00 -16.35 4.06
CA THR A 106 -1.77 -17.14 3.92
C THR A 106 -1.80 -17.97 2.63
N GLU A 107 -2.90 -18.65 2.33
CA GLU A 107 -3.03 -19.46 1.11
C GLU A 107 -3.06 -18.58 -0.14
N LEU A 108 -3.80 -17.46 -0.12
CA LEU A 108 -3.81 -16.51 -1.23
C LEU A 108 -2.41 -15.94 -1.51
N LYS A 109 -1.61 -15.70 -0.46
CA LYS A 109 -0.21 -15.28 -0.63
C LYS A 109 0.62 -16.34 -1.34
N LYS A 110 0.53 -17.61 -0.93
CA LYS A 110 1.24 -18.71 -1.60
C LYS A 110 0.86 -18.81 -3.08
N ILE A 111 -0.43 -18.70 -3.38
CA ILE A 111 -0.96 -18.70 -4.75
C ILE A 111 -0.38 -17.56 -5.59
N LYS A 112 -0.30 -16.35 -5.01
CA LYS A 112 0.33 -15.19 -5.67
C LYS A 112 1.82 -15.39 -5.90
N ASP A 113 2.52 -15.99 -4.94
CA ASP A 113 3.95 -16.28 -5.04
C ASP A 113 4.23 -17.34 -6.12
N GLU A 114 3.32 -18.32 -6.29
CA GLU A 114 3.42 -19.35 -7.32
C GLU A 114 3.04 -18.83 -8.72
N ALA A 115 2.20 -17.79 -8.84
CA ALA A 115 1.78 -17.23 -10.13
C ALA A 115 2.87 -16.39 -10.81
N ASP A 116 3.79 -17.06 -11.51
CA ASP A 116 4.98 -16.47 -12.16
C ASP A 116 4.77 -16.05 -13.64
N THR A 117 3.77 -16.60 -14.33
CA THR A 117 3.44 -16.27 -15.72
C THR A 117 2.19 -15.40 -15.85
N GLU A 118 1.99 -14.74 -17.00
CA GLU A 118 0.77 -13.94 -17.21
C GLU A 118 -0.52 -14.78 -17.20
N ASP A 119 -0.50 -15.99 -17.75
CA ASP A 119 -1.67 -16.87 -17.73
C ASP A 119 -2.06 -17.25 -16.30
N THR A 120 -1.07 -17.57 -15.45
CA THR A 120 -1.30 -17.87 -14.02
C THR A 120 -1.77 -16.64 -13.25
N LYS A 121 -1.30 -15.43 -13.59
CA LYS A 121 -1.78 -14.19 -12.96
C LYS A 121 -3.23 -13.87 -13.30
N ILE A 122 -3.68 -14.19 -14.52
CA ILE A 122 -5.10 -14.03 -14.89
C ILE A 122 -5.98 -14.91 -14.01
N ILE A 123 -5.59 -16.18 -13.81
CA ILE A 123 -6.29 -17.12 -12.92
C ILE A 123 -6.38 -16.54 -11.50
N VAL A 124 -5.26 -16.03 -10.95
CA VAL A 124 -5.24 -15.42 -9.61
C VAL A 124 -6.14 -14.20 -9.51
N ASN A 125 -6.15 -13.32 -10.51
CA ASN A 125 -6.98 -12.12 -10.49
C ASN A 125 -8.47 -12.46 -10.49
N ASP A 126 -8.89 -13.46 -11.28
CA ASP A 126 -10.27 -13.93 -11.27
C ASP A 126 -10.65 -14.53 -9.91
N ALA A 127 -9.75 -15.32 -9.31
CA ALA A 127 -9.94 -15.86 -7.97
C ALA A 127 -10.11 -14.78 -6.89
N ILE A 128 -9.37 -13.67 -6.98
CA ILE A 128 -9.51 -12.54 -6.05
C ILE A 128 -10.90 -11.93 -6.15
N VAL A 129 -11.42 -11.70 -7.37
CA VAL A 129 -12.77 -11.16 -7.58
C VAL A 129 -13.83 -12.11 -6.99
N GLN A 130 -13.68 -13.42 -7.21
CA GLN A 130 -14.58 -14.41 -6.63
C GLN A 130 -14.51 -14.43 -5.09
N LEU A 131 -13.31 -14.34 -4.51
CA LEU A 131 -13.13 -14.24 -3.06
C LEU A 131 -13.81 -13.02 -2.46
N GLU A 132 -13.70 -11.85 -3.10
CA GLU A 132 -14.35 -10.61 -2.67
C GLU A 132 -15.87 -10.76 -2.66
N GLN A 133 -16.44 -11.41 -3.68
CA GLN A 133 -17.88 -11.68 -3.73
C GLN A 133 -18.32 -12.59 -2.58
N ILE A 134 -17.55 -13.65 -2.29
CA ILE A 134 -17.86 -14.58 -1.21
C ILE A 134 -17.69 -13.90 0.17
N GLU A 135 -16.70 -13.02 0.34
CA GLU A 135 -16.51 -12.23 1.56
C GLU A 135 -17.70 -11.29 1.82
N SER A 136 -18.19 -10.61 0.78
CA SER A 136 -19.38 -9.76 0.92
C SER A 136 -20.61 -10.55 1.38
N ASP A 137 -20.75 -11.80 0.95
CA ASP A 137 -21.82 -12.67 1.46
C ASP A 137 -21.61 -13.05 2.93
N TYR A 138 -20.36 -13.17 3.40
CA TYR A 138 -20.06 -13.39 4.81
C TYR A 138 -20.44 -12.17 5.68
N GLU A 139 -20.14 -10.95 5.22
CA GLU A 139 -20.51 -9.71 5.91
C GLU A 139 -22.03 -9.58 6.07
N LYS A 140 -22.81 -10.02 5.07
CA LYS A 140 -24.29 -10.07 5.18
C LYS A 140 -24.74 -11.05 6.25
N LEU A 141 -24.10 -12.22 6.36
CA LEU A 141 -24.39 -13.20 7.40
C LEU A 141 -24.03 -12.64 8.79
N GLU A 142 -22.92 -11.90 8.93
CA GLU A 142 -22.59 -11.20 10.18
C GLU A 142 -23.65 -10.17 10.56
N ALA A 143 -24.11 -9.37 9.60
CA ALA A 143 -25.19 -8.41 9.84
C ALA A 143 -26.51 -9.11 10.25
N GLU A 144 -26.81 -10.26 9.66
CA GLU A 144 -27.95 -11.08 10.05
C GLU A 144 -27.80 -11.64 11.47
N LEU A 145 -26.59 -12.06 11.86
CA LEU A 145 -26.30 -12.55 13.21
C LEU A 145 -26.51 -11.46 14.26
N GLN A 146 -26.06 -10.24 13.99
CA GLN A 146 -26.27 -9.11 14.89
C GLN A 146 -27.75 -8.74 15.02
N LYS A 147 -28.51 -8.81 13.92
CA LYS A 147 -29.93 -8.42 13.90
C LYS A 147 -30.86 -9.48 14.49
N ASN A 148 -30.67 -10.74 14.12
CA ASN A 148 -31.60 -11.84 14.41
C ASN A 148 -31.06 -12.82 15.46
N GLY A 149 -29.80 -12.67 15.87
CA GLY A 149 -29.13 -13.59 16.78
C GLY A 149 -28.72 -14.91 16.13
N TYR A 150 -28.16 -15.79 16.95
CA TYR A 150 -27.69 -17.10 16.52
C TYR A 150 -28.83 -18.02 16.04
N SER A 151 -28.61 -18.67 14.90
CA SER A 151 -29.38 -19.84 14.48
C SER A 151 -28.46 -20.90 13.88
N LYS A 152 -28.85 -22.18 13.97
CA LYS A 152 -28.09 -23.28 13.36
C LYS A 152 -27.94 -23.11 11.84
N GLN A 153 -28.96 -22.57 11.18
CA GLN A 153 -28.94 -22.31 9.75
C GLN A 153 -27.93 -21.21 9.40
N LEU A 154 -27.93 -20.12 10.17
CA LEU A 154 -26.99 -19.01 9.99
C LEU A 154 -25.54 -19.45 10.24
N LEU A 155 -25.31 -20.20 11.32
CA LEU A 155 -23.99 -20.77 11.61
C LEU A 155 -23.51 -21.67 10.45
N ASN A 156 -24.37 -22.55 9.95
CA ASN A 156 -24.02 -23.41 8.83
C ASN A 156 -23.70 -22.58 7.58
N ALA A 157 -24.44 -21.52 7.29
CA ALA A 157 -24.15 -20.63 6.16
C ALA A 157 -22.78 -19.95 6.30
N MET A 158 -22.44 -19.47 7.51
CA MET A 158 -21.13 -18.88 7.80
C MET A 158 -19.99 -19.89 7.62
N ILE A 159 -20.16 -21.13 8.10
CA ILE A 159 -19.18 -22.20 7.94
C ILE A 159 -19.02 -22.55 6.44
N THR A 160 -20.12 -22.73 5.72
CA THR A 160 -20.11 -23.02 4.29
C THR A 160 -19.39 -21.92 3.52
N ASN A 161 -19.58 -20.66 3.89
CA ASN A 161 -18.88 -19.55 3.24
C ASN A 161 -17.35 -19.66 3.38
N PHE A 162 -16.82 -19.97 4.57
CA PHE A 162 -15.39 -20.24 4.74
C PHE A 162 -14.93 -21.45 3.92
N GLN A 163 -15.70 -22.54 3.93
CA GLN A 163 -15.39 -23.74 3.14
C GLN A 163 -15.32 -23.41 1.64
N THR A 164 -16.26 -22.63 1.11
CA THR A 164 -16.26 -22.21 -0.30
C THR A 164 -15.01 -21.43 -0.65
N ARG A 165 -14.56 -20.51 0.21
CA ARG A 165 -13.31 -19.74 -0.01
C ARG A 165 -12.09 -20.65 -0.03
N ILE A 166 -12.02 -21.62 0.88
CA ILE A 166 -10.93 -22.60 0.94
C ILE A 166 -10.92 -23.47 -0.32
N THR A 167 -12.07 -24.02 -0.73
CA THR A 167 -12.19 -24.83 -1.94
C THR A 167 -11.81 -24.04 -3.20
N LEU A 168 -12.23 -22.78 -3.30
CA LEU A 168 -11.83 -21.89 -4.39
C LEU A 168 -10.30 -21.76 -4.46
N LEU A 169 -9.65 -21.47 -3.34
CA LEU A 169 -8.19 -21.33 -3.29
C LEU A 169 -7.46 -22.64 -3.65
N GLN A 170 -7.96 -23.78 -3.20
CA GLN A 170 -7.41 -25.09 -3.56
C GLN A 170 -7.48 -25.34 -5.07
N ASN A 171 -8.63 -25.11 -5.68
CA ASN A 171 -8.83 -25.28 -7.12
C ASN A 171 -7.93 -24.33 -7.92
N VAL A 172 -7.73 -23.10 -7.44
CA VAL A 172 -6.86 -22.11 -8.08
C VAL A 172 -5.40 -22.56 -8.04
N MET A 173 -4.94 -23.12 -6.92
CA MET A 173 -3.59 -23.68 -6.83
C MET A 173 -3.41 -24.84 -7.82
N GLU A 174 -4.34 -25.78 -7.85
CA GLU A 174 -4.32 -26.91 -8.79
C GLU A 174 -4.27 -26.41 -10.25
N GLN A 175 -5.10 -25.43 -10.60
CA GLN A 175 -5.11 -24.85 -11.94
C GLN A 175 -3.78 -24.16 -12.31
N ILE A 176 -3.11 -23.51 -11.35
CA ILE A 176 -1.79 -22.93 -11.56
C ILE A 176 -0.76 -24.02 -11.81
N GLU A 177 -0.75 -25.08 -10.99
CA GLU A 177 0.16 -26.22 -11.13
C GLU A 177 -0.01 -26.91 -12.50
N ASP A 178 -1.25 -27.20 -12.90
CA ASP A 178 -1.58 -27.78 -14.20
C ASP A 178 -1.10 -26.90 -15.36
N THR A 179 -1.37 -25.59 -15.27
CA THR A 179 -0.95 -24.62 -16.30
C THR A 179 0.57 -24.59 -16.45
N LYS A 180 1.31 -24.70 -15.35
CA LYS A 180 2.78 -24.77 -15.37
C LYS A 180 3.29 -26.07 -15.99
N GLN A 181 2.69 -27.21 -15.64
CA GLN A 181 3.06 -28.52 -16.21
C GLN A 181 2.87 -28.53 -17.72
N LEU A 182 1.71 -28.07 -18.21
CA LEU A 182 1.42 -28.01 -19.65
C LEU A 182 2.43 -27.16 -20.42
N LYS A 183 2.87 -26.03 -19.87
CA LYS A 183 3.91 -25.20 -20.52
C LYS A 183 5.26 -25.92 -20.59
N LYS A 184 5.63 -26.66 -19.53
CA LYS A 184 6.88 -27.42 -19.51
C LYS A 184 6.90 -28.50 -20.58
N ASP A 185 5.83 -29.28 -20.71
CA ASP A 185 5.74 -30.38 -21.67
C ASP A 185 5.80 -29.87 -23.12
N ASN A 186 5.12 -28.76 -23.43
CA ASN A 186 5.17 -28.13 -24.75
C ASN A 186 6.59 -27.61 -25.11
N HIS A 187 7.36 -27.15 -24.12
CA HIS A 187 8.75 -26.74 -24.34
C HIS A 187 9.71 -27.92 -24.56
N GLU A 188 9.40 -29.10 -24.04
CA GLU A 188 10.17 -30.32 -24.28
C GLU A 188 9.87 -30.92 -25.67
N GLU A 189 8.60 -30.98 -26.10
CA GLU A 189 8.23 -31.46 -27.45
C GLU A 189 8.76 -30.57 -28.58
N SER A 190 8.80 -29.24 -28.39
CA SER A 190 9.32 -28.32 -29.43
C SER A 190 10.87 -28.36 -29.60
N ARG A 191 11.60 -29.09 -28.74
CA ARG A 191 13.07 -29.23 -28.81
C ARG A 191 13.53 -30.56 -29.42
N ILE A 192 12.60 -31.44 -29.81
CA ILE A 192 12.86 -32.72 -30.48
C ILE A 192 12.65 -32.55 -31.99
#